data_AF-A0A944W7S8-F1
#
_entry.id   AF-A0A944W7S8-F1
#
_cell.length_a   1.000
_cell.length_b   1.000
_cell.length_c   1.000
_cell.angle_alpha   90.00
_cell.angle_beta   90.00
_cell.angle_gamma   90.00
#
_symmetry.space_group_name_H-M   'P 1'
#
loop_
_entity.id
_entity.type
_entity.pdbx_description
1 polymer ?
#
loop_
_entity_poly.entity_id
_entity_poly.type
_entity_poly.pdbx_seq_one_letter_code
_entity_poly.pdbx_strand_id
1 'polypeptide(L)'
;LIQNGGKIWLDPSINSKYFPRTSFVKLFKQYFQYGFYKIRVMQKRRGIASLRHLVPALFIIAIITVLIYSLYGITIPAILLGASYTALMIISIFIELLKTPKNILSIFLLPITFFILHFSYGIGFLSGMIYFFNKWNDTNLIDSHFNRDTFNENTLS
;
A
#
# COMPACT_ATOMS: atom_id res chain seq x y z
N LEU A 1 6.88 18.61 -6.25
CA LEU A 1 8.34 18.72 -6.42
C LEU A 1 8.77 18.15 -7.76
N ILE A 2 8.95 16.83 -7.92
CA ILE A 2 9.39 16.26 -9.22
C ILE A 2 8.47 16.63 -10.38
N GLN A 3 7.14 16.52 -10.23
CA GLN A 3 6.17 16.92 -11.27
C GLN A 3 6.25 18.41 -11.65
N ASN A 4 6.87 19.24 -10.81
CA ASN A 4 7.03 20.68 -11.01
C ASN A 4 8.52 21.03 -11.28
N GLY A 5 9.35 20.08 -11.71
CA GLY A 5 10.76 20.30 -12.03
C GLY A 5 11.74 20.37 -10.85
N GLY A 6 11.26 20.18 -9.61
CA GLY A 6 12.11 20.15 -8.43
C GLY A 6 12.96 18.87 -8.34
N LYS A 7 14.18 18.99 -7.83
CA LYS A 7 15.10 17.87 -7.62
C LYS A 7 15.05 17.40 -6.16
N ILE A 8 15.27 16.10 -5.95
CA ILE A 8 15.39 15.52 -4.60
C ILE A 8 16.88 15.33 -4.33
N TRP A 9 17.40 15.96 -3.28
CA TRP A 9 18.75 15.68 -2.78
C TRP A 9 18.66 14.50 -1.81
N LEU A 10 19.49 13.48 -2.04
CA LEU A 10 19.63 12.35 -1.14
C LEU A 10 21.03 12.40 -0.53
N ASP A 11 21.11 12.64 0.78
CA ASP A 11 22.38 12.69 1.52
C ASP A 11 22.66 11.30 2.13
N PRO A 12 23.69 10.57 1.65
CA PRO A 12 24.03 9.25 2.17
C PRO A 12 24.57 9.26 3.60
N SER A 13 24.97 10.41 4.14
CA SER A 13 25.47 10.53 5.51
C SER A 13 24.37 10.38 6.57
N ILE A 14 23.11 10.66 6.18
CA ILE A 14 21.94 10.54 7.06
C ILE A 14 21.59 9.06 7.23
N ASN A 15 21.93 8.52 8.41
CA ASN A 15 21.64 7.14 8.77
C ASN A 15 20.35 7.05 9.60
N SER A 16 19.33 6.37 9.08
CA SER A 16 18.11 6.07 9.82
C SER A 16 18.06 4.57 10.18
N LYS A 17 17.86 4.25 11.45
CA LYS A 17 17.68 2.85 11.90
C LYS A 17 16.25 2.41 11.64
N TYR A 18 16.08 1.40 10.78
CA TYR A 18 14.77 0.80 10.49
C TYR A 18 14.44 -0.30 11.51
N PHE A 19 13.25 -0.21 12.11
CA PHE A 19 12.74 -1.22 13.03
C PHE A 19 11.54 -1.94 12.41
N PRO A 20 11.69 -3.21 11.98
CA PRO A 20 10.59 -3.97 11.41
C PRO A 20 9.48 -4.19 12.44
N ARG A 21 8.22 -4.26 11.98
CA ARG A 21 7.08 -4.56 12.85
C ARG A 21 7.08 -6.04 13.21
N THR A 22 7.08 -6.33 14.51
CA THR A 22 7.09 -7.69 15.04
C THR A 22 5.70 -8.29 15.26
N SER A 23 4.63 -7.59 14.90
CA SER A 23 3.24 -8.00 15.18
C SER A 23 2.33 -7.82 13.97
N PHE A 24 1.52 -8.84 13.69
CA PHE A 24 0.51 -8.82 12.64
C PHE A 24 -0.53 -7.71 12.81
N VAL A 25 -0.90 -7.37 14.05
CA VAL A 25 -1.84 -6.27 14.31
C VAL A 25 -1.22 -4.93 13.93
N LYS A 26 0.07 -4.73 14.27
CA LYS A 26 0.81 -3.52 13.87
C LYS A 26 0.99 -3.46 12.35
N LEU A 27 1.26 -4.61 11.71
CA LEU A 27 1.36 -4.74 10.26
C LEU A 27 0.04 -4.37 9.57
N PHE A 28 -1.08 -4.93 10.05
CA PHE A 28 -2.41 -4.62 9.54
C PHE A 28 -2.70 -3.12 9.63
N LYS A 29 -2.50 -2.51 10.80
CA LYS A 29 -2.74 -1.07 11.00
C LYS A 29 -1.89 -0.22 10.07
N GLN A 30 -0.62 -0.58 9.90
CA GLN A 30 0.30 0.12 9.01
C GLN A 30 -0.16 0.05 7.55
N TYR A 31 -0.47 -1.14 7.04
CA TYR A 31 -0.88 -1.31 5.63
C TYR A 31 -2.28 -0.75 5.36
N PHE A 32 -3.19 -0.81 6.33
CA PHE A 32 -4.46 -0.08 6.28
C PHE A 32 -4.24 1.42 6.13
N GLN A 33 -3.40 2.04 6.97
CA GLN A 33 -3.06 3.46 6.85
C GLN A 33 -2.41 3.78 5.51
N TYR A 34 -1.55 2.91 5.00
CA TYR A 34 -0.93 3.08 3.68
C TYR A 34 -1.95 3.08 2.55
N GLY A 35 -2.93 2.18 2.57
CA GLY A 35 -4.04 2.17 1.62
C GLY A 35 -4.89 3.44 1.75
N PHE A 36 -5.29 3.77 2.98
CA PHE A 36 -6.16 4.91 3.29
C PHE A 36 -5.60 6.25 2.81
N TYR A 37 -4.34 6.55 3.17
CA TYR A 37 -3.70 7.80 2.78
C TYR A 37 -3.21 7.80 1.32
N LYS A 38 -3.21 6.66 0.62
CA LYS A 38 -2.84 6.63 -0.80
C LYS A 38 -3.77 7.49 -1.64
N ILE A 39 -5.04 7.59 -1.26
CA ILE A 39 -6.03 8.43 -1.92
C ILE A 39 -5.64 9.90 -1.87
N ARG A 40 -5.13 10.39 -0.73
CA ARG A 40 -4.63 11.77 -0.61
C ARG A 40 -3.42 12.02 -1.51
N VAL A 41 -2.54 11.02 -1.68
CA VAL A 41 -1.43 11.11 -2.64
C VAL A 41 -1.96 11.20 -4.07
N MET A 42 -2.99 10.42 -4.42
CA MET A 42 -3.61 10.44 -5.75
C MET A 42 -4.31 11.77 -6.04
N GLN A 43 -5.03 12.32 -5.05
CA GLN A 43 -5.64 13.66 -5.12
C GLN A 43 -4.58 14.73 -5.36
N LYS A 44 -3.51 14.75 -4.54
CA LYS A 44 -2.43 15.72 -4.63
C LYS A 44 -1.70 15.67 -5.98
N ARG A 45 -1.52 14.48 -6.55
CA ARG A 45 -0.89 14.30 -7.86
C ARG A 45 -1.85 14.37 -9.04
N ARG A 46 -3.16 14.51 -8.78
CA ARG A 46 -4.26 14.41 -9.76
C ARG A 46 -4.13 13.17 -10.66
N GLY A 47 -3.77 12.02 -10.09
CA GLY A 47 -3.55 10.81 -10.86
C GLY A 47 -3.07 9.60 -10.06
N ILE A 48 -3.07 8.45 -10.72
CA ILE A 48 -2.63 7.18 -10.15
C ILE A 48 -1.11 7.04 -10.39
N ALA A 49 -0.33 6.92 -9.31
CA ALA A 49 1.11 6.82 -9.42
C ALA A 49 1.59 5.48 -10.02
N SER A 50 0.85 4.38 -9.78
CA SER A 50 1.16 3.05 -10.31
C SER A 50 -0.05 2.14 -10.17
N LEU A 51 -0.32 1.32 -11.20
CA LEU A 51 -1.40 0.31 -11.19
C LEU A 51 -1.26 -0.71 -10.06
N ARG A 52 -0.04 -0.96 -9.58
CA ARG A 52 0.23 -1.90 -8.48
C ARG A 52 -0.48 -1.52 -7.18
N HIS A 53 -0.82 -0.24 -7.00
CA HIS A 53 -1.57 0.21 -5.83
C HIS A 53 -3.08 -0.09 -5.91
N LEU A 54 -3.59 -0.40 -7.10
CA LEU A 54 -4.98 -0.79 -7.31
C LEU A 54 -5.21 -2.27 -7.05
N VAL A 55 -4.18 -3.10 -7.20
CA VAL A 55 -4.27 -4.57 -7.05
C VAL A 55 -4.91 -4.98 -5.71
N PRO A 56 -4.51 -4.43 -4.55
CA PRO A 56 -5.16 -4.81 -3.29
C PRO A 56 -6.62 -4.34 -3.17
N ALA A 57 -6.98 -3.20 -3.76
CA ALA A 57 -8.36 -2.72 -3.77
C ALA A 57 -9.25 -3.60 -4.67
N LEU A 58 -8.74 -3.97 -5.85
CA LEU A 58 -9.39 -4.93 -6.76
C LEU A 58 -9.56 -6.30 -6.10
N PHE A 59 -8.61 -6.75 -5.29
CA PHE A 59 -8.72 -7.99 -4.52
C PHE A 59 -9.93 -7.96 -3.57
N ILE A 60 -10.15 -6.87 -2.85
CA ILE A 60 -11.33 -6.73 -1.97
C ILE A 60 -12.64 -6.70 -2.79
N ILE A 61 -12.66 -5.97 -3.91
CA ILE A 61 -13.81 -5.95 -4.81
C ILE A 61 -14.11 -7.37 -5.32
N ALA A 62 -13.08 -8.12 -5.72
CA ALA A 62 -13.24 -9.50 -6.17
C ALA A 62 -13.79 -10.42 -5.07
N ILE A 63 -13.36 -10.27 -3.82
CA ILE A 63 -13.94 -11.00 -2.68
C ILE A 63 -15.43 -10.68 -2.54
N ILE A 64 -15.82 -9.40 -2.60
CA ILE A 64 -17.23 -8.98 -2.52
C ILE A 64 -18.04 -9.60 -3.67
N THR A 65 -17.51 -9.57 -4.89
CA THR A 65 -18.12 -10.21 -6.06
C THR A 65 -18.31 -11.71 -5.82
N VAL A 66 -17.29 -12.42 -5.35
CA VAL A 66 -17.39 -13.86 -5.02
C VAL A 66 -18.49 -14.12 -4.00
N LEU A 67 -18.56 -13.33 -2.93
CA LEU A 67 -19.60 -13.46 -1.91
C LEU A 67 -21.00 -13.28 -2.50
N ILE A 68 -21.21 -12.26 -3.33
CA ILE A 68 -22.50 -11.99 -3.99
C ILE A 68 -22.91 -13.17 -4.88
N TYR A 69 -22.02 -13.63 -5.76
CA TYR A 69 -22.30 -14.75 -6.68
C TYR A 69 -22.51 -16.08 -5.95
N SER A 70 -21.85 -16.28 -4.82
CA SER A 70 -22.04 -17.48 -3.99
C SER A 70 -23.46 -17.57 -3.42
N LEU A 71 -24.15 -16.45 -3.18
CA LEU A 71 -25.56 -16.45 -2.74
C LEU A 71 -26.49 -17.02 -3.82
N TYR A 72 -26.08 -16.97 -5.08
CA TYR A 72 -26.80 -17.54 -6.22
C TYR A 72 -26.32 -18.96 -6.59
N GLY A 73 -25.47 -19.57 -5.76
CA GLY A 73 -24.89 -20.90 -6.03
C GLY A 73 -23.82 -20.91 -7.13
N ILE A 74 -23.37 -19.75 -7.61
CA ILE A 74 -22.37 -19.65 -8.68
C ILE A 74 -20.97 -19.69 -8.07
N THR A 75 -20.25 -20.79 -8.26
CA THR A 75 -18.93 -21.04 -7.63
C THR A 75 -17.73 -20.66 -8.50
N ILE A 76 -17.92 -20.47 -9.81
CA ILE A 76 -16.83 -20.19 -10.77
C ILE A 76 -15.94 -19.00 -10.34
N PRO A 77 -16.49 -17.84 -9.93
CA PRO A 77 -15.67 -16.71 -9.50
C PRO A 77 -14.77 -17.04 -8.29
N ALA A 78 -15.26 -17.86 -7.36
CA ALA A 78 -14.50 -18.27 -6.19
C ALA A 78 -13.28 -19.13 -6.59
N ILE A 79 -13.50 -20.06 -7.53
CA ILE A 79 -12.44 -20.93 -8.04
C ILE A 79 -11.38 -20.10 -8.78
N LEU A 80 -11.78 -19.15 -9.63
CA LEU A 80 -10.86 -18.29 -10.37
C LEU A 80 -10.05 -17.38 -9.44
N LEU A 81 -10.70 -16.74 -8.47
CA LEU A 81 -10.02 -15.89 -7.49
C LEU A 81 -9.07 -16.71 -6.62
N GLY A 82 -9.53 -17.87 -6.11
CA GLY A 82 -8.72 -18.78 -5.32
C GLY A 82 -7.50 -19.27 -6.07
N ALA A 83 -7.67 -19.79 -7.29
CA ALA A 83 -6.59 -20.32 -8.12
C ALA A 83 -5.56 -19.25 -8.51
N SER A 84 -6.01 -18.06 -8.91
CA SER A 84 -5.10 -16.96 -9.26
C SER A 84 -4.31 -16.47 -8.05
N TYR A 85 -4.96 -16.32 -6.89
CA TYR A 85 -4.30 -15.89 -5.67
C TYR A 85 -3.30 -16.92 -5.15
N THR A 86 -3.64 -18.21 -5.16
CA THR A 86 -2.72 -19.28 -4.75
C THR A 86 -1.53 -19.41 -5.69
N ALA A 87 -1.73 -19.29 -7.01
CA ALA A 87 -0.64 -19.29 -7.98
C ALA A 87 0.37 -18.16 -7.71
N LEU A 88 -0.11 -16.94 -7.48
CA LEU A 88 0.75 -15.79 -7.13
C LEU A 88 1.48 -15.96 -5.79
N MET A 89 0.81 -16.58 -4.82
CA MET A 89 1.42 -16.91 -3.53
C MET A 89 2.55 -17.93 -3.69
N ILE A 90 2.35 -18.99 -4.47
CA ILE A 90 3.38 -20.01 -4.75
C ILE A 90 4.59 -19.38 -5.44
N ILE A 91 4.37 -18.51 -6.43
CA ILE A 91 5.45 -17.76 -7.10
C ILE A 91 6.22 -16.92 -6.08
N SER A 92 5.52 -16.23 -5.18
CA SER A 92 6.14 -15.38 -4.15
C SER A 92 6.99 -16.20 -3.17
N ILE A 93 6.49 -17.37 -2.75
CA ILE A 93 7.23 -18.32 -1.91
C ILE A 93 8.49 -18.83 -2.65
N PHE A 94 8.35 -19.21 -3.92
CA PHE A 94 9.50 -19.69 -4.72
C PHE A 94 10.59 -18.62 -4.84
N ILE A 95 10.20 -17.36 -5.09
CA ILE A 95 11.15 -16.23 -5.13
C ILE A 95 11.84 -16.04 -3.78
N GLU A 96 11.14 -16.20 -2.66
CA GLU A 96 11.75 -16.12 -1.32
C GLU A 96 12.74 -17.26 -1.07
N LEU A 97 12.41 -18.49 -1.46
CA LEU A 97 13.33 -19.64 -1.35
C LEU A 97 14.65 -19.37 -2.08
N LEU A 98 14.59 -18.78 -3.28
CA LEU A 98 15.78 -18.45 -4.07
C LEU A 98 16.65 -17.37 -3.40
N LYS A 99 16.03 -16.42 -2.69
CA LYS A 99 16.73 -15.30 -2.04
C LYS A 99 17.28 -15.65 -0.67
N THR A 100 16.53 -16.41 0.13
CA THR A 100 16.84 -16.71 1.53
C THR A 100 16.57 -18.18 1.85
N PRO A 101 17.34 -19.12 1.28
CA PRO A 101 17.03 -20.56 1.32
C PRO A 101 17.05 -21.16 2.74
N LYS A 102 17.73 -20.52 3.69
CA LYS A 102 17.85 -21.00 5.08
C LYS A 102 16.73 -20.52 6.01
N ASN A 103 15.92 -19.55 5.58
CA ASN A 103 14.89 -18.96 6.44
C ASN A 103 13.53 -19.63 6.23
N ILE A 104 13.38 -20.84 6.77
CA ILE A 104 12.16 -21.65 6.64
C ILE A 104 10.96 -20.95 7.30
N LEU A 105 11.20 -20.18 8.37
CA LEU A 105 10.17 -19.41 9.07
C LEU A 105 9.48 -18.39 8.12
N SER A 106 10.24 -17.75 7.23
CA SER A 106 9.68 -16.84 6.21
C SER A 106 8.64 -17.51 5.34
N ILE A 107 8.85 -18.78 4.96
CA ILE A 107 7.96 -19.53 4.06
C ILE A 107 6.57 -19.69 4.71
N PHE A 108 6.53 -20.00 6.00
CA PHE A 108 5.27 -20.17 6.73
C PHE A 108 4.59 -18.84 7.07
N LEU A 109 5.37 -17.78 7.28
CA LEU A 109 4.85 -16.44 7.56
C LEU A 109 4.36 -15.71 6.31
N LEU A 110 4.88 -16.06 5.13
CA LEU A 110 4.55 -15.41 3.86
C LEU A 110 3.06 -15.46 3.52
N PRO A 111 2.36 -16.60 3.59
CA PRO A 111 0.92 -16.65 3.33
C PRO A 111 0.12 -15.68 4.19
N ILE A 112 0.43 -15.63 5.48
CA ILE A 112 -0.25 -14.80 6.47
C ILE A 112 0.05 -13.32 6.20
N THR A 113 1.32 -12.97 6.00
CA THR A 113 1.73 -11.58 5.72
C THR A 113 1.18 -11.10 4.38
N PHE A 114 1.24 -11.91 3.33
CA PHE A 114 0.72 -11.59 2.01
C PHE A 114 -0.79 -11.33 2.06
N PHE A 115 -1.54 -12.16 2.79
CA PHE A 115 -2.97 -11.91 3.01
C PHE A 115 -3.23 -10.62 3.78
N ILE A 116 -2.54 -10.40 4.90
CA ILE A 116 -2.68 -9.17 5.69
C ILE A 116 -2.38 -7.94 4.83
N LEU A 117 -1.32 -7.97 4.02
CA LEU A 117 -0.96 -6.88 3.12
C LEU A 117 -2.09 -6.53 2.15
N HIS A 118 -2.58 -7.52 1.39
CA HIS A 118 -3.59 -7.29 0.36
C HIS A 118 -4.93 -6.89 0.98
N PHE A 119 -5.32 -7.57 2.05
CA PHE A 119 -6.59 -7.34 2.70
C PHE A 119 -6.64 -5.99 3.42
N SER A 120 -5.67 -5.70 4.30
CA SER A 120 -5.65 -4.45 5.07
C SER A 120 -5.44 -3.23 4.18
N TYR A 121 -4.54 -3.31 3.20
CA TYR A 121 -4.33 -2.22 2.25
C TYR A 121 -5.58 -1.98 1.40
N GLY A 122 -6.19 -3.04 0.86
CA GLY A 122 -7.37 -2.94 0.02
C GLY A 122 -8.55 -2.29 0.74
N ILE A 123 -8.83 -2.73 1.97
CA ILE A 123 -9.87 -2.12 2.80
C ILE A 123 -9.51 -0.68 3.14
N GLY A 124 -8.26 -0.41 3.54
CA GLY A 124 -7.79 0.94 3.79
C GLY A 124 -8.00 1.87 2.60
N PHE A 125 -7.65 1.40 1.39
CA PHE A 125 -7.82 2.15 0.15
C PHE A 125 -9.28 2.46 -0.16
N LEU A 126 -10.18 1.48 -0.07
CA LEU A 126 -11.62 1.68 -0.29
C LEU A 126 -12.22 2.63 0.76
N SER A 127 -11.87 2.45 2.04
CA SER A 127 -12.29 3.35 3.12
C SER A 127 -11.78 4.78 2.90
N GLY A 128 -10.54 4.93 2.44
CA GLY A 128 -9.97 6.23 2.08
C GLY A 128 -10.71 6.86 0.90
N MET A 129 -11.11 6.06 -0.09
CA MET A 129 -11.82 6.54 -1.27
C MET A 129 -13.19 7.13 -0.87
N ILE A 130 -13.91 6.44 0.02
CA ILE A 130 -15.18 6.91 0.57
C ILE A 130 -14.97 8.16 1.45
N TYR A 131 -14.02 8.09 2.38
CA TYR A 131 -13.77 9.16 3.35
C TYR A 131 -13.30 10.47 2.71
N PHE A 132 -12.47 10.39 1.66
CA PHE A 132 -11.93 11.56 0.96
C PHE A 132 -12.70 11.92 -0.32
N PHE A 133 -13.85 11.30 -0.58
CA PHE A 133 -14.62 11.49 -1.82
C PHE A 133 -14.89 12.97 -2.13
N ASN A 134 -15.37 13.72 -1.13
CA ASN A 134 -15.68 15.16 -1.27
C ASN A 134 -14.45 16.08 -1.20
N LYS A 135 -13.25 15.55 -1.00
CA LYS A 135 -12.00 16.33 -0.81
C LYS A 135 -11.07 16.28 -2.03
N TRP A 136 -11.60 15.91 -3.20
CA TRP A 136 -10.78 15.74 -4.40
C TRP A 136 -10.13 17.05 -4.88
N ASN A 137 -10.79 18.18 -4.65
CA ASN A 137 -10.28 19.51 -4.98
C ASN A 137 -9.39 20.12 -3.88
N ASP A 138 -9.34 19.51 -2.70
CA ASP A 138 -8.54 20.00 -1.58
C ASP A 138 -7.08 19.53 -1.71
N THR A 139 -6.28 20.33 -2.40
CA THR A 139 -4.84 20.13 -2.57
C THR A 139 -3.99 20.97 -1.62
N ASN A 140 -4.62 21.73 -0.71
CA ASN A 140 -3.91 22.65 0.16
C ASN A 140 -3.13 21.90 1.23
N LEU A 141 -1.83 22.19 1.32
CA LEU A 141 -1.01 21.77 2.46
C LEU A 141 -1.18 22.82 3.53
N ILE A 142 -1.92 22.51 4.58
CA ILE A 142 -1.87 23.30 5.81
C ILE A 142 -0.62 22.85 6.55
N ASP A 143 0.50 23.51 6.29
CA ASP A 143 1.73 23.31 7.04
C ASP A 143 2.05 24.60 7.80
N SER A 144 1.49 24.71 9.01
CA SER A 144 1.75 25.84 9.91
C SER A 144 3.13 25.76 10.58
N HIS A 145 3.87 24.67 10.39
CA HIS A 145 5.15 24.43 11.05
C HIS A 145 6.37 24.66 10.15
N PHE A 146 6.18 24.66 8.83
CA PHE A 146 7.24 24.98 7.88
C PHE A 146 7.29 26.49 7.57
N ASN A 147 8.22 27.20 8.21
CA ASN A 147 8.57 28.57 7.82
C ASN A 147 9.57 28.53 6.65
N ARG A 148 9.11 28.95 5.47
CA ARG A 148 9.88 28.93 4.23
C ARG A 148 11.05 29.91 4.23
N ASP A 149 10.91 31.02 4.95
CA ASP A 149 11.92 32.08 5.00
C ASP A 149 13.12 31.61 5.82
N THR A 150 12.87 30.99 6.98
CA THR A 150 13.91 30.43 7.85
C THR A 150 14.69 29.28 7.18
N PHE A 151 14.03 28.49 6.32
CA PHE A 151 14.72 27.43 5.57
C PHE A 151 15.71 27.99 4.54
N ASN A 152 15.32 29.05 3.81
CA ASN A 152 16.16 29.64 2.78
C ASN A 152 17.39 30.35 3.36
N GLU A 153 17.25 31.02 4.51
CA GLU A 153 18.37 31.68 5.21
C GLU A 153 19.47 30.68 5.59
N ASN A 154 19.10 29.49 6.08
CA ASN A 154 20.06 28.45 6.47
C ASN A 154 20.72 27.71 5.29
N THR A 155 20.24 27.91 4.05
CA THR A 155 20.84 27.28 2.85
C THR A 155 21.81 28.20 2.10
N LEU A 156 21.86 29.49 2.46
CA LEU A 156 22.73 30.49 1.85
C LEU A 156 23.98 30.82 2.69
N SER A 157 24.08 30.27 3.90
CA SER A 157 25.26 30.28 4.77
C SER A 157 26.13 29.05 4.58
#